data_AF-A0A527W5Z4-F1
#
_entry.id   AF-A0A527W5Z4-F1
#
_cell.length_a   1.000
_cell.length_b   1.000
_cell.length_c   1.000
_cell.angle_alpha   90.00
_cell.angle_beta   90.00
_cell.angle_gamma   90.00
#
_symmetry.space_group_name_H-M   'P 1'
#
loop_
_entity.id
_entity.type
_entity.pdbx_description
1 polymer ?
#
loop_
_entity_poly.entity_id
_entity_poly.type
_entity_poly.pdbx_seq_one_letter_code
_entity_poly.pdbx_strand_id
1 'polypeptide(L)'
;MSSADVTSERDLPRDRETSAKGDISPERDGPRDTGLDDASLHRWLARTWRTPPGIIGALSSVDHKVIARRYLITAFLFLCLGGLNAVVMRIQLSGPQRGLVGPDLYNQLFTMHGVTMMFLFAVPVVQATGIYLVPLMVGTRNIAFPRLNAFGYWVYVSGGLFAW
;
A
#
# COMPACT_ATOMS: atom_id res chain seq x y z
N MET A 1 46.82 -7.69 78.23
CA MET A 1 47.03 -7.37 76.80
C MET A 1 46.60 -8.60 76.01
N SER A 2 45.39 -8.60 75.45
CA SER A 2 45.07 -8.11 74.08
C SER A 2 45.64 -9.09 73.04
N SER A 3 44.93 -9.71 72.10
CA SER A 3 43.55 -9.68 71.59
C SER A 3 43.29 -11.06 70.96
N ALA A 4 42.17 -11.71 71.25
CA ALA A 4 41.07 -11.93 70.30
C ALA A 4 41.51 -12.43 68.90
N ASP A 5 41.33 -13.73 68.65
CA ASP A 5 40.99 -14.21 67.30
C ASP A 5 40.12 -15.47 67.42
N VAL A 6 38.80 -15.24 67.40
CA VAL A 6 37.74 -16.23 67.34
C VAL A 6 36.87 -15.80 66.17
N THR A 7 36.82 -16.62 65.12
CA THR A 7 35.66 -16.94 64.23
C THR A 7 36.21 -17.38 62.87
N SER A 8 36.27 -18.68 62.60
CA SER A 8 35.16 -19.47 62.05
C SER A 8 34.83 -19.07 60.60
N GLU A 9 35.56 -19.73 59.71
CA GLU A 9 35.21 -20.01 58.33
C GLU A 9 33.80 -20.65 58.26
N ARG A 10 32.78 -19.88 57.83
CA ARG A 10 31.65 -20.28 56.96
C ARG A 10 30.47 -19.31 57.05
N ASP A 11 29.81 -19.19 55.90
CA ASP A 11 28.47 -18.67 55.65
C ASP A 11 28.31 -17.13 55.57
N LEU A 12 28.15 -16.62 54.34
CA LEU A 12 26.90 -16.00 53.86
C LEU A 12 27.07 -15.43 52.42
N PRO A 13 25.99 -15.42 51.61
CA PRO A 13 26.02 -15.20 50.17
C PRO A 13 26.19 -13.72 49.79
N ARG A 14 27.00 -13.46 48.75
CA ARG A 14 27.14 -12.14 48.12
C ARG A 14 25.82 -11.69 47.52
N ASP A 15 25.18 -10.79 48.25
CA ASP A 15 24.07 -9.96 47.88
C ASP A 15 24.37 -9.15 46.61
N ARG A 16 23.45 -9.31 45.67
CA ARG A 16 23.29 -8.45 44.51
C ARG A 16 22.90 -7.07 45.01
N GLU A 17 23.56 -6.06 44.45
CA GLU A 17 23.11 -4.68 44.17
C GLU A 17 24.34 -3.78 44.37
N THR A 18 25.04 -3.37 43.32
CA THR A 18 24.66 -2.17 42.58
C THR A 18 25.43 -2.14 41.27
N SER A 19 24.91 -2.84 40.25
CA SER A 19 25.21 -2.47 38.87
C SER A 19 24.15 -1.46 38.46
N ALA A 20 24.39 -0.21 38.83
CA ALA A 20 23.63 0.93 38.35
C ALA A 20 23.96 1.15 36.86
N LYS A 21 23.34 0.34 36.01
CA LYS A 21 23.00 0.73 34.65
C LYS A 21 21.76 -0.05 34.29
N GLY A 22 20.61 0.54 34.65
CA GLY A 22 19.35 0.20 34.03
C GLY A 22 19.49 0.44 32.53
N ASP A 23 19.87 -0.63 31.83
CA ASP A 23 19.77 -0.74 30.40
C ASP A 23 18.28 -0.79 30.07
N ILE A 24 17.66 0.39 30.02
CA ILE A 24 16.37 0.57 29.37
C ILE A 24 16.58 0.65 27.85
N SER A 25 17.26 -0.34 27.29
CA SER A 25 17.08 -0.65 25.89
C SER A 25 15.70 -1.31 25.77
N PRO A 26 14.72 -0.69 25.08
CA PRO A 26 13.47 -1.38 24.84
C PRO A 26 13.82 -2.65 24.05
N GLU A 27 13.58 -3.81 24.65
CA GLU A 27 13.78 -5.11 24.02
C GLU A 27 12.90 -5.18 22.76
N ARG A 28 13.48 -4.77 21.65
CA ARG A 28 12.87 -4.76 20.31
C ARG A 28 13.48 -5.85 19.43
N ASP A 29 14.03 -6.90 20.03
CA ASP A 29 14.79 -7.91 19.29
C ASP A 29 13.86 -8.96 18.70
N GLY A 30 13.27 -8.60 17.56
CA GLY A 30 13.15 -9.60 16.50
C GLY A 30 14.54 -10.14 16.16
N PRO A 31 14.67 -11.39 15.70
CA PRO A 31 15.98 -11.98 15.45
C PRO A 31 16.74 -11.14 14.41
N ARG A 32 17.96 -10.73 14.77
CA ARG A 32 18.82 -9.87 13.92
C ARG A 32 19.32 -10.68 12.73
N ASP A 33 19.39 -10.03 11.57
CA ASP A 33 19.85 -10.64 10.31
C ASP A 33 21.23 -11.30 10.42
N THR A 34 22.06 -10.86 11.37
CA THR A 34 23.41 -11.38 11.63
C THR A 34 23.45 -12.70 12.42
N GLY A 35 22.34 -13.11 13.04
CA GLY A 35 22.27 -14.28 13.93
C GLY A 35 21.42 -15.45 13.39
N LEU A 36 20.90 -15.33 12.17
CA LEU A 36 19.98 -16.30 11.56
C LEU A 36 20.60 -16.95 10.31
N ASP A 37 20.27 -18.22 10.07
CA ASP A 37 20.56 -18.87 8.79
C ASP A 37 19.74 -18.22 7.66
N ASP A 38 20.25 -18.15 6.43
CA ASP A 38 19.58 -17.53 5.27
C ASP A 38 18.14 -18.02 5.06
N ALA A 39 17.90 -19.34 5.16
CA ALA A 39 16.58 -19.94 5.04
C ALA A 39 15.66 -19.61 6.23
N SER A 40 16.20 -19.45 7.44
CA SER A 40 15.43 -18.97 8.60
C SER A 40 15.07 -17.48 8.49
N LEU A 41 16.01 -16.65 8.02
CA LEU A 41 15.81 -15.23 7.75
C LEU A 41 14.75 -15.02 6.67
N HIS A 42 14.85 -15.74 5.55
CA HIS A 42 13.85 -15.71 4.48
C HIS A 42 12.47 -16.11 4.99
N ARG A 43 12.35 -17.15 5.82
CA ARG A 43 11.06 -17.57 6.42
C ARG A 43 10.51 -16.56 7.42
N TRP A 44 11.37 -15.87 8.15
CA TRP A 44 10.96 -14.82 9.09
C TRP A 44 10.46 -13.59 8.32
N LEU A 45 11.24 -13.10 7.36
CA LEU A 45 10.84 -12.01 6.47
C LEU A 45 9.54 -12.35 5.72
N ALA A 46 9.45 -13.54 5.12
CA ALA A 46 8.24 -13.95 4.39
C ALA A 46 6.98 -13.95 5.28
N ARG A 47 7.12 -14.24 6.58
CA ARG A 47 6.01 -14.17 7.55
C ARG A 47 5.67 -12.74 7.94
N THR A 48 6.67 -11.94 8.34
CA THR A 48 6.49 -10.55 8.77
C THR A 48 5.89 -9.68 7.67
N TRP A 49 6.27 -9.94 6.42
CA TRP A 49 5.87 -9.14 5.27
C TRP A 49 4.72 -9.75 4.47
N ARG A 50 4.07 -10.79 5.00
CA ARG A 50 2.92 -11.40 4.33
C ARG A 50 1.73 -10.45 4.41
N THR A 51 1.04 -10.25 3.30
CA THR A 51 -0.30 -9.63 3.36
C THR A 51 -1.25 -10.62 4.01
N PRO A 52 -2.02 -10.22 5.06
CA PRO A 52 -3.00 -11.10 5.68
C PRO A 52 -4.01 -11.58 4.62
N PRO A 53 -4.32 -12.89 4.58
CA PRO A 53 -5.30 -13.42 3.62
C PRO A 53 -6.70 -12.92 3.95
N GLY A 54 -7.54 -12.77 2.93
CA GLY A 54 -8.94 -12.37 3.06
C GLY A 54 -9.25 -10.98 2.50
N ILE A 55 -10.53 -10.61 2.55
CA ILE A 55 -11.06 -9.38 1.94
C ILE A 55 -10.52 -8.13 2.66
N ILE A 56 -10.39 -8.18 3.99
CA ILE A 56 -9.85 -7.08 4.80
C ILE A 56 -8.36 -6.88 4.49
N GLY A 57 -7.59 -7.97 4.40
CA GLY A 57 -6.17 -7.91 4.05
C GLY A 57 -5.92 -7.48 2.61
N ALA A 58 -6.84 -7.81 1.69
CA ALA A 58 -6.87 -7.22 0.37
C ALA A 58 -7.11 -5.71 0.49
N LEU A 59 -8.25 -5.26 1.00
CA LEU A 59 -8.62 -3.84 1.08
C LEU A 59 -7.55 -2.96 1.75
N SER A 60 -6.91 -3.46 2.81
CA SER A 60 -5.87 -2.74 3.57
C SER A 60 -4.43 -2.97 3.09
N SER A 61 -4.21 -3.67 1.97
CA SER A 61 -2.86 -3.92 1.46
C SER A 61 -2.16 -2.63 1.02
N VAL A 62 -0.89 -2.49 1.46
CA VAL A 62 -0.01 -1.33 1.16
C VAL A 62 1.10 -1.68 0.16
N ASP A 63 1.03 -2.85 -0.47
CA ASP A 63 2.00 -3.26 -1.49
C ASP A 63 1.73 -2.47 -2.79
N HIS A 64 2.76 -1.77 -3.28
CA HIS A 64 2.69 -0.98 -4.51
C HIS A 64 2.27 -1.81 -5.73
N LYS A 65 2.62 -3.10 -5.82
CA LYS A 65 2.21 -3.98 -6.92
C LYS A 65 0.71 -4.29 -6.87
N VAL A 66 0.18 -4.46 -5.67
CA VAL A 66 -1.25 -4.72 -5.45
C VAL A 66 -2.05 -3.46 -5.75
N ILE A 67 -1.60 -2.30 -5.26
CA ILE A 67 -2.24 -1.00 -5.50
C ILE A 67 -2.22 -0.65 -6.99
N ALA A 68 -1.08 -0.78 -7.68
CA ALA A 68 -0.98 -0.51 -9.11
C ALA A 68 -1.94 -1.38 -9.94
N ARG A 69 -2.06 -2.67 -9.60
CA ARG A 69 -3.00 -3.57 -10.27
C ARG A 69 -4.45 -3.14 -10.08
N ARG A 70 -4.81 -2.66 -8.89
CA ARG A 70 -6.16 -2.12 -8.63
C ARG A 70 -6.45 -0.91 -9.50
N TYR A 71 -5.52 0.05 -9.56
CA TYR A 71 -5.66 1.21 -10.43
C TYR A 71 -5.84 0.79 -11.90
N LEU A 72 -5.09 -0.19 -12.40
CA LEU A 72 -5.28 -0.69 -13.77
C LEU A 72 -6.68 -1.26 -13.99
N ILE A 73 -7.15 -2.11 -13.07
CA ILE A 73 -8.46 -2.74 -13.18
C ILE A 73 -9.57 -1.69 -13.16
N THR A 74 -9.54 -0.75 -12.22
CA THR A 74 -10.56 0.30 -12.12
C THR A 74 -10.50 1.28 -13.28
N ALA A 75 -9.30 1.68 -13.73
CA ALA A 75 -9.15 2.52 -14.92
C ALA A 75 -9.70 1.81 -16.17
N PHE A 76 -9.52 0.49 -16.29
CA PHE A 76 -10.11 -0.28 -17.38
C PHE A 76 -11.65 -0.31 -17.32
N LEU A 77 -12.24 -0.38 -16.12
CA LEU A 77 -13.70 -0.24 -15.98
C LEU A 77 -14.18 1.14 -16.44
N PHE A 78 -13.49 2.22 -16.06
CA PHE A 78 -13.81 3.56 -16.55
C PHE A 78 -13.55 3.73 -18.05
N LEU A 79 -12.57 3.03 -18.62
CA LEU A 79 -12.37 2.96 -20.07
C LEU A 79 -13.60 2.38 -20.76
N CYS A 80 -14.17 1.29 -20.23
CA CYS A 80 -15.41 0.72 -20.77
C CYS A 80 -16.59 1.69 -20.67
N LEU A 81 -16.75 2.38 -19.53
CA LEU A 81 -17.82 3.38 -19.33
C LEU A 81 -17.68 4.59 -20.27
N GLY A 82 -16.48 5.17 -20.35
CA GLY A 82 -16.20 6.27 -21.27
C GLY A 82 -16.26 5.83 -22.74
N GLY A 83 -15.87 4.59 -23.04
CA GLY A 83 -15.99 3.99 -24.36
C GLY A 83 -17.44 3.80 -24.78
N LEU A 84 -18.32 3.41 -23.86
CA LEU A 84 -19.76 3.32 -24.13
C LEU A 84 -20.34 4.69 -24.50
N ASN A 85 -20.00 5.75 -23.76
CA ASN A 85 -20.39 7.12 -24.12
C ASN A 85 -19.88 7.51 -25.52
N ALA A 86 -18.65 7.11 -25.86
CA ALA A 86 -18.08 7.36 -27.19
C ALA A 86 -18.85 6.65 -28.30
N VAL A 87 -19.23 5.38 -28.09
CA VAL A 87 -20.00 4.59 -29.05
C VAL A 87 -21.37 5.22 -29.27
N VAL A 88 -22.06 5.65 -28.21
CA VAL A 88 -23.36 6.34 -28.33
C VAL A 88 -23.23 7.62 -29.16
N MET A 89 -22.23 8.45 -28.90
CA MET A 89 -21.96 9.65 -29.71
C MET A 89 -21.64 9.30 -31.16
N ARG A 90 -20.85 8.24 -31.39
CA ARG A 90 -20.50 7.77 -32.74
C ARG A 90 -21.73 7.30 -33.52
N ILE A 91 -22.65 6.60 -32.86
CA ILE A 91 -23.93 6.16 -33.43
C ILE A 91 -24.78 7.39 -33.78
N GLN A 92 -24.87 8.38 -32.89
CA GLN A 92 -25.58 9.62 -33.17
C GLN A 92 -25.04 10.34 -34.42
N LEU A 93 -23.71 10.39 -34.61
CA LEU A 93 -23.07 11.06 -35.74
C LEU A 93 -22.98 10.20 -37.02
N SER A 94 -23.38 8.94 -36.97
CA SER A 94 -23.19 8.03 -38.12
C SER A 94 -24.13 8.32 -39.31
N GLY A 95 -25.05 9.28 -39.19
CA GLY A 95 -25.94 9.76 -40.24
C GLY A 95 -26.60 11.10 -39.87
N PRO A 96 -26.99 11.92 -40.85
CA PRO A 96 -27.65 13.20 -40.59
C PRO A 96 -29.02 13.01 -39.91
N GLN A 97 -29.36 13.92 -38.99
CA GLN A 97 -30.64 13.98 -38.25
C GLN A 97 -31.09 12.66 -37.58
N ARG A 98 -30.15 11.82 -37.14
CA ARG A 98 -30.48 10.66 -36.30
C ARG A 98 -31.04 11.16 -34.98
N GLY A 99 -32.33 10.98 -34.71
CA GLY A 99 -32.98 11.46 -33.47
C GLY A 99 -32.71 10.60 -32.24
N LEU A 100 -31.55 9.93 -32.14
CA LEU A 100 -31.26 8.94 -31.10
C LEU A 100 -30.92 9.60 -29.76
N VAL A 101 -30.24 10.75 -29.81
CA VAL A 101 -29.85 11.54 -28.63
C VAL A 101 -30.21 13.01 -28.87
N GLY A 102 -30.89 13.65 -27.91
CA GLY A 102 -31.16 15.09 -27.96
C GLY A 102 -29.88 15.93 -27.79
N PRO A 103 -29.88 17.22 -28.20
CA PRO A 103 -28.70 18.09 -28.12
C PRO A 103 -28.12 18.21 -26.70
N ASP A 104 -28.98 18.34 -25.69
CA ASP A 104 -28.55 18.45 -24.28
C ASP A 104 -27.84 17.18 -23.79
N LEU A 105 -28.42 16.01 -24.06
CA LEU A 105 -27.85 14.73 -23.67
C LEU A 105 -26.55 14.45 -24.43
N TYR A 106 -26.44 14.86 -25.71
CA TYR A 106 -25.19 14.76 -26.46
C TYR A 106 -24.05 15.57 -25.81
N ASN A 107 -24.32 16.81 -25.39
CA ASN A 107 -23.34 17.66 -24.72
C ASN A 107 -22.91 17.09 -23.36
N GLN A 108 -23.84 16.50 -22.62
CA GLN A 108 -23.54 15.79 -21.37
C GLN A 108 -22.66 14.57 -21.61
N LEU A 109 -23.01 13.71 -22.58
CA LEU A 109 -22.22 12.53 -22.92
C LEU A 109 -20.80 12.90 -23.40
N PHE A 110 -20.66 13.96 -24.19
CA PHE A 110 -19.36 14.46 -24.63
C PHE A 110 -18.49 14.91 -23.45
N THR A 111 -19.07 15.67 -22.53
CA THR A 111 -18.37 16.15 -21.34
C THR A 111 -17.96 14.99 -20.43
N MET A 112 -18.87 14.05 -20.17
CA MET A 112 -18.60 12.87 -19.34
C MET A 112 -17.58 11.93 -19.98
N HIS A 113 -17.61 11.75 -21.31
CA HIS A 113 -16.58 11.02 -22.04
C HIS A 113 -15.20 11.65 -21.85
N GLY A 114 -15.07 12.97 -22.06
CA GLY A 114 -13.80 13.70 -21.94
C GLY A 114 -13.21 13.63 -20.53
N VAL A 115 -14.03 13.92 -19.50
CA VAL A 115 -13.61 13.84 -18.09
C VAL A 115 -13.19 12.42 -17.72
N THR A 116 -13.95 11.42 -18.13
CA THR A 116 -13.63 10.01 -17.84
C THR A 116 -12.32 9.58 -18.51
N MET A 117 -12.10 9.93 -19.78
CA MET A 117 -10.88 9.54 -20.50
C MET A 117 -9.63 10.23 -19.97
N MET A 118 -9.69 11.53 -19.66
CA MET A 118 -8.53 12.25 -19.15
C MET A 118 -8.24 11.91 -17.69
N PHE A 119 -9.22 12.03 -16.80
CA PHE A 119 -8.98 11.97 -15.36
C PHE A 119 -9.23 10.60 -14.74
N LEU A 120 -10.13 9.79 -15.31
CA LEU A 120 -10.46 8.47 -14.74
C LEU A 120 -9.75 7.31 -15.44
N PHE A 121 -9.18 7.53 -16.63
CA PHE A 121 -8.40 6.55 -17.37
C PHE A 121 -6.94 6.96 -17.57
N ALA A 122 -6.65 8.03 -18.31
CA ALA A 122 -5.29 8.35 -18.74
C ALA A 122 -4.36 8.64 -17.55
N VAL A 123 -4.76 9.56 -16.65
CA VAL A 123 -3.96 9.89 -15.46
C VAL A 123 -3.76 8.65 -14.54
N PRO A 124 -4.80 7.88 -14.17
CA PRO A 124 -4.64 6.69 -13.35
C PRO A 124 -3.77 5.60 -13.97
N VAL A 125 -3.85 5.36 -15.29
CA VAL A 125 -3.01 4.34 -15.97
C VAL A 125 -1.54 4.71 -15.91
N VAL A 126 -1.21 5.98 -16.17
CA VAL A 126 0.17 6.48 -16.07
C VAL A 126 0.65 6.40 -14.62
N GLN A 127 -0.17 6.83 -13.66
CA GLN A 127 0.16 6.75 -12.25
C GLN A 127 0.39 5.30 -11.78
N ALA A 128 -0.46 4.36 -12.18
CA ALA A 128 -0.33 2.96 -11.84
C ALA A 128 0.94 2.33 -12.43
N THR A 129 1.26 2.70 -13.67
CA THR A 129 2.51 2.30 -14.32
C THR A 129 3.72 2.83 -13.54
N GLY A 130 3.67 4.08 -13.07
CA GLY A 130 4.69 4.66 -12.20
C GLY A 130 4.83 3.91 -10.86
N ILE A 131 3.71 3.66 -10.17
CA ILE A 131 3.68 2.92 -8.89
C ILE A 131 4.23 1.48 -9.07
N TYR A 132 3.98 0.86 -10.22
CA TYR A 132 4.46 -0.48 -10.50
C TYR A 132 5.94 -0.51 -10.89
N LEU A 133 6.35 0.32 -11.85
CA LEU A 133 7.68 0.24 -12.47
C LEU A 133 8.77 0.98 -11.69
N VAL A 134 8.48 2.15 -11.12
CA VAL A 134 9.52 3.00 -10.51
C VAL A 134 10.26 2.28 -9.37
N PRO A 135 9.59 1.60 -8.41
CA PRO A 135 10.32 0.86 -7.38
C PRO A 135 11.19 -0.27 -7.93
N LEU A 136 10.72 -0.93 -8.99
CA LEU A 136 11.48 -2.00 -9.66
C LEU A 136 12.73 -1.45 -10.35
N MET A 137 12.63 -0.28 -10.99
CA MET A 137 13.76 0.38 -11.66
C MET A 137 14.82 0.87 -10.67
N VAL A 138 14.41 1.37 -9.51
CA VAL A 138 15.33 1.85 -8.46
C VAL A 138 15.86 0.68 -7.60
N GLY A 139 15.26 -0.52 -7.71
CA GLY A 139 15.60 -1.66 -6.87
C GLY A 139 15.10 -1.52 -5.43
N THR A 140 14.16 -0.59 -5.18
CA THR A 140 13.57 -0.42 -3.86
C THR A 140 12.44 -1.42 -3.64
N ARG A 141 12.27 -1.84 -2.39
CA ARG A 141 11.23 -2.79 -2.01
C ARG A 141 9.82 -2.23 -2.15
N ASN A 142 9.64 -0.93 -1.89
CA ASN A 142 8.36 -0.25 -1.93
C ASN A 142 8.57 1.26 -2.17
N ILE A 143 7.50 1.97 -2.44
CA ILE A 143 7.48 3.44 -2.55
C ILE A 143 7.70 4.12 -1.18
N ALA A 144 8.13 5.39 -1.19
CA ALA A 144 8.45 6.16 0.01
C ALA A 144 7.29 6.27 1.02
N PHE A 145 6.04 6.38 0.54
CA PHE A 145 4.85 6.51 1.38
C PHE A 145 3.77 5.45 1.03
N PRO A 146 3.91 4.20 1.50
CA PRO A 146 2.99 3.11 1.13
C PRO A 146 1.53 3.34 1.53
N ARG A 147 1.31 3.87 2.74
CA ARG A 147 -0.04 4.12 3.27
C ARG A 147 -0.74 5.28 2.56
N LEU A 148 0.01 6.33 2.21
CA LEU A 148 -0.53 7.48 1.50
C LEU A 148 -0.97 7.09 0.08
N ASN A 149 -0.20 6.22 -0.58
CA ASN A 149 -0.58 5.71 -1.90
C ASN A 149 -1.83 4.83 -1.85
N ALA A 150 -1.96 3.98 -0.83
CA ALA A 150 -3.18 3.19 -0.62
C ALA A 150 -4.39 4.11 -0.38
N PHE A 151 -4.24 5.19 0.38
CA PHE A 151 -5.27 6.21 0.56
C PHE A 151 -5.63 6.93 -0.76
N GLY A 152 -4.63 7.29 -1.57
CA GLY A 152 -4.85 7.91 -2.88
C GLY A 152 -5.70 7.06 -3.83
N TYR A 153 -5.58 5.73 -3.76
CA TYR A 153 -6.45 4.82 -4.51
C TYR A 153 -7.92 4.94 -4.09
N TRP A 154 -8.17 5.02 -2.78
CA TRP A 154 -9.54 5.17 -2.27
C TRP A 154 -10.15 6.51 -2.66
N VAL A 155 -9.38 7.60 -2.61
CA VAL A 155 -9.82 8.93 -3.08
C VAL A 155 -10.17 8.90 -4.58
N TYR A 156 -9.37 8.21 -5.38
CA TYR A 156 -9.63 8.04 -6.81
C TYR A 156 -10.96 7.29 -7.06
N VAL A 157 -11.19 6.17 -6.37
CA VAL A 157 -12.44 5.41 -6.51
C VAL A 157 -13.64 6.24 -6.05
N SER A 158 -13.54 6.94 -4.93
CA SER A 158 -14.63 7.81 -4.46
C SER A 158 -14.88 8.99 -5.40
N GLY A 159 -13.82 9.57 -5.98
CA GLY A 159 -13.94 10.67 -6.95
C GLY A 159 -14.59 10.22 -8.26
N GLY A 160 -14.22 9.04 -8.75
CA GLY A 160 -14.85 8.44 -9.93
C GLY A 160 -16.31 8.09 -9.69
N LEU A 161 -16.66 7.60 -8.50
CA LEU A 161 -18.04 7.31 -8.12
C LEU A 161 -18.87 8.59 -7.89
N PHE A 162 -18.27 9.67 -7.40
CA PHE A 162 -18.99 10.93 -7.24
C PHE A 162 -19.31 11.60 -8.58
N ALA A 163 -18.44 11.43 -9.57
CA ALA A 163 -18.62 12.01 -10.89
C ALA A 163 -19.70 11.31 -11.73
N TRP A 164 -20.03 10.04 -11.43
CA TRP A 164 -20.94 9.18 -12.19
C TRP A 164 -22.19 8.83 -11.38
#